data_AF-A0A7W0NLV6-F1
#
_entry.id   AF-A0A7W0NLV6-F1
#
_cell.length_a   1.000
_cell.length_b   1.000
_cell.length_c   1.000
_cell.angle_alpha   90.00
_cell.angle_beta   90.00
_cell.angle_gamma   90.00
#
_symmetry.space_group_name_H-M   'P 1'
#
loop_
_entity.id
_entity.type
_entity.pdbx_description
1 polymer ?
#
loop_
_entity_poly.entity_id
_entity_poly.type
_entity_poly.pdbx_seq_one_letter_code
_entity_poly.pdbx_strand_id
1 'polypeptide(L)'
;MNAQEGAGEVVDHNVHGLVSIRMTSAPPVILNKLKRRLGPSMKPADDEPDIRVTFKDSLHTNGRMRYLGMNRAAYDDEHFYLLDDSGNKIRIDFRTLGHACEIHCERSVTSIPFLLPMIGLLLLNKGHVLLHSSAFVQGGKGSLVAGWQKGGKTEMLLAFMSEGAAYLANEWTIVSPEEGLLRGIGGVLQIWDWHLRYTPQYLKRLPEGDRRRLAVFRLYQRIYGALPQRSSPKGVVRKALRQLSLEGGVSLLRQVRVTPERLFGDSMWVGPATLNHVFLATVGDSETKVYPSGSQEIAQRMVASQSYERNDLLAAYDHFRFAFPERRNRLLEQASERELQMLSRAFSGKATHEIVHPYPVPLGHLYRAAAPYCD
;
A
#
# COMPACT_ATOMS: atom_id res chain seq x y z
N MET A 1 -20.12 9.31 -39.64
CA MET A 1 -21.28 9.28 -38.74
C MET A 1 -20.72 9.23 -37.33
N ASN A 2 -20.66 10.37 -36.65
CA ASN A 2 -20.11 10.47 -35.30
C ASN A 2 -21.12 9.86 -34.33
N ALA A 3 -20.84 8.66 -33.84
CA ALA A 3 -21.52 8.12 -32.68
C ALA A 3 -21.21 9.06 -31.51
N GLN A 4 -22.22 9.77 -31.01
CA GLN A 4 -22.15 10.42 -29.71
C GLN A 4 -21.87 9.32 -28.68
N GLU A 5 -20.62 9.22 -28.23
CA GLU A 5 -20.26 8.48 -27.02
C GLU A 5 -21.16 9.02 -25.91
N GLY A 6 -22.18 8.24 -25.50
CA GLY A 6 -23.09 8.62 -24.44
C GLY A 6 -22.29 8.99 -23.19
N ALA A 7 -22.68 10.08 -22.53
CA ALA A 7 -22.04 10.56 -21.31
C ALA A 7 -22.05 9.43 -20.27
N GLY A 8 -20.93 8.71 -20.18
CA GLY A 8 -20.77 7.61 -19.24
C GLY A 8 -20.79 8.10 -17.81
N GLU A 9 -21.08 7.20 -16.88
CA GLU A 9 -21.02 7.51 -15.44
C GLU A 9 -19.63 8.07 -15.09
N VAL A 10 -19.60 9.29 -14.56
CA VAL A 10 -18.39 9.97 -14.11
C VAL A 10 -18.30 9.85 -12.59
N VAL A 11 -17.16 9.36 -12.11
CA VAL A 11 -16.87 9.22 -10.68
C VAL A 11 -15.57 9.93 -10.36
N ASP A 12 -15.65 10.90 -9.44
CA ASP A 12 -14.49 11.61 -8.92
C ASP A 12 -14.03 11.03 -7.58
N HIS A 13 -12.72 10.94 -7.42
CA HIS A 13 -12.06 10.54 -6.19
C HIS A 13 -10.98 11.55 -5.82
N ASN A 14 -11.02 12.03 -4.60
CA ASN A 14 -10.08 13.01 -4.10
C ASN A 14 -9.29 12.44 -2.91
N VAL A 15 -7.97 12.50 -3.02
CA VAL A 15 -7.02 12.07 -1.99
C VAL A 15 -6.57 13.29 -1.18
N HIS A 16 -7.23 13.53 -0.05
CA HIS A 16 -6.88 14.58 0.94
C HIS A 16 -6.80 16.02 0.41
N GLY A 17 -7.49 16.34 -0.67
CA GLY A 17 -7.42 17.63 -1.36
C GLY A 17 -6.17 17.81 -2.21
N LEU A 18 -5.27 16.81 -2.25
CA LEU A 18 -3.96 16.92 -2.88
C LEU A 18 -3.92 16.30 -4.28
N VAL A 19 -4.67 15.23 -4.52
CA VAL A 19 -4.74 14.56 -5.81
C VAL A 19 -6.18 14.24 -6.18
N SER A 20 -6.61 14.65 -7.38
CA SER A 20 -7.92 14.38 -7.94
C SER A 20 -7.85 13.33 -9.06
N ILE A 21 -8.75 12.35 -9.01
CA ILE A 21 -8.84 11.26 -9.98
C ILE A 21 -10.26 11.23 -10.52
N ARG A 22 -10.42 11.41 -11.83
CA ARG A 22 -11.71 11.30 -12.53
C ARG A 22 -11.76 10.03 -13.34
N MET A 23 -12.76 9.20 -13.08
CA MET A 23 -13.00 7.97 -13.82
C MET A 23 -14.28 8.09 -14.64
N THR A 24 -14.21 7.77 -15.94
CA THR A 24 -15.35 7.80 -16.84
C THR A 24 -15.67 6.38 -17.31
N SER A 25 -16.93 5.97 -17.15
CA SER A 25 -17.43 4.63 -17.53
C SER A 25 -16.74 3.48 -16.81
N ALA A 26 -16.23 3.69 -15.59
CA ALA A 26 -15.45 2.71 -14.86
C ALA A 26 -16.29 1.50 -14.41
N PRO A 27 -15.81 0.26 -14.60
CA PRO A 27 -16.48 -0.91 -14.06
C PRO A 27 -16.62 -0.84 -12.52
N PRO A 28 -17.74 -1.31 -11.93
CA PRO A 28 -17.94 -1.29 -10.48
C PRO A 28 -16.81 -2.00 -9.68
N VAL A 29 -16.20 -3.03 -10.26
CA VAL A 29 -15.06 -3.74 -9.65
C VAL A 29 -13.84 -2.82 -9.48
N ILE A 30 -13.57 -1.92 -10.43
CA ILE A 30 -12.47 -0.95 -10.37
C ILE A 30 -12.78 0.09 -9.30
N LEU A 31 -13.99 0.64 -9.28
CA LEU A 31 -14.42 1.63 -8.28
C LEU A 31 -14.32 1.07 -6.85
N ASN A 32 -14.71 -0.19 -6.65
CA ASN A 32 -14.58 -0.86 -5.36
C ASN A 32 -13.11 -1.08 -4.95
N LYS A 33 -12.23 -1.43 -5.90
CA LYS A 33 -10.79 -1.56 -5.64
C LYS A 33 -10.17 -0.21 -5.29
N LEU A 34 -10.57 0.87 -5.97
CA LEU A 34 -10.13 2.23 -5.68
C LEU A 34 -10.48 2.64 -4.25
N LYS A 35 -11.76 2.54 -3.87
CA LYS A 35 -12.24 2.89 -2.52
C LYS A 35 -11.53 2.09 -1.43
N ARG A 36 -11.27 0.80 -1.67
CA ARG A 36 -10.54 -0.06 -0.72
C ARG A 36 -9.06 0.30 -0.59
N ARG A 37 -8.46 0.88 -1.64
CA ARG A 37 -7.02 1.16 -1.72
C ARG A 37 -6.65 2.58 -1.30
N LEU A 38 -7.56 3.53 -1.50
CA LEU A 38 -7.32 4.95 -1.20
C LEU A 38 -8.14 5.45 -0.01
N GLY A 39 -9.19 4.72 0.38
CA GLY A 39 -10.14 5.13 1.41
C GLY A 39 -11.35 5.88 0.83
N PRO A 40 -12.11 6.58 1.68
CA PRO A 40 -13.25 7.40 1.23
C PRO A 40 -12.77 8.64 0.45
N SER A 41 -13.58 9.09 -0.51
CA SER A 41 -13.30 10.32 -1.27
C SER A 41 -13.66 11.57 -0.46
N MET A 42 -12.80 12.59 -0.48
CA MET A 42 -13.04 13.88 0.17
C MET A 42 -13.63 14.88 -0.82
N LYS A 43 -14.97 14.98 -0.88
CA LYS A 43 -15.77 15.83 -1.79
C LYS A 43 -15.46 15.66 -3.31
N PRO A 44 -16.42 15.93 -4.21
CA PRO A 44 -16.11 16.09 -5.62
C PRO A 44 -15.22 17.31 -5.81
N ALA A 45 -14.21 17.22 -6.68
CA ALA A 45 -13.49 18.40 -7.13
C ALA A 45 -14.23 18.97 -8.35
N ASP A 46 -14.65 20.24 -8.28
CA ASP A 46 -15.20 20.96 -9.45
C ASP A 46 -14.11 21.29 -10.48
N ASP A 47 -12.83 21.12 -10.11
CA ASP A 47 -11.66 21.43 -10.90
C ASP A 47 -11.27 20.34 -11.91
N GLU A 48 -10.28 20.67 -12.74
CA GLU A 48 -9.65 19.74 -13.66
C GLU A 48 -8.89 18.63 -12.88
N PRO A 49 -9.15 17.34 -13.18
CA PRO A 49 -8.53 16.22 -12.46
C PRO A 49 -7.04 16.03 -12.78
N ASP A 50 -6.24 15.65 -11.79
CA ASP A 50 -4.82 15.28 -11.97
C ASP A 50 -4.67 13.96 -12.75
N ILE A 51 -5.58 13.00 -12.55
CA ILE A 51 -5.59 11.72 -13.29
C ILE A 51 -6.96 11.54 -13.92
N ARG A 52 -7.01 11.42 -15.25
CA ARG A 52 -8.20 10.97 -15.98
C ARG A 52 -8.06 9.51 -16.37
N VAL A 53 -9.05 8.70 -16.05
CA VAL A 53 -9.12 7.30 -16.47
C VAL A 53 -10.42 7.06 -17.23
N THR A 54 -10.30 6.70 -18.51
CA THR A 54 -11.45 6.46 -19.37
C THR A 54 -11.51 5.00 -19.78
N PHE A 55 -12.66 4.36 -19.56
CA PHE A 55 -12.89 2.97 -19.93
C PHE A 55 -13.71 2.88 -21.22
N LYS A 56 -13.16 2.21 -22.24
CA LYS A 56 -13.77 2.00 -23.55
C LYS A 56 -13.89 0.51 -23.86
N ASP A 57 -14.78 0.13 -24.76
CA ASP A 57 -14.97 -1.29 -25.10
C ASP A 57 -13.75 -1.86 -25.81
N SER A 58 -13.06 -1.05 -26.61
CA SER A 58 -11.75 -1.37 -27.19
C SER A 58 -10.92 -0.11 -27.37
N LEU A 59 -9.58 -0.28 -27.40
CA LEU A 59 -8.66 0.81 -27.73
C LEU A 59 -8.17 0.67 -29.16
N HIS A 60 -8.38 1.72 -29.96
CA HIS A 60 -7.79 1.84 -31.29
C HIS A 60 -6.27 1.90 -31.23
N THR A 61 -5.64 1.29 -32.22
CA THR A 61 -4.19 1.22 -32.40
C THR A 61 -3.83 1.89 -33.73
N ASN A 62 -2.74 2.64 -33.73
CA ASN A 62 -2.24 3.37 -34.89
C ASN A 62 -1.09 2.59 -35.52
N GLY A 63 -1.40 1.87 -36.60
CA GLY A 63 -0.44 1.06 -37.33
C GLY A 63 -0.23 -0.33 -36.71
N ARG A 64 0.99 -0.87 -36.85
CA ARG A 64 1.30 -2.25 -36.45
C ARG A 64 1.69 -2.31 -34.97
N MET A 65 0.99 -3.17 -34.23
CA MET A 65 1.34 -3.49 -32.84
C MET A 65 2.65 -4.28 -32.74
N ARG A 66 3.52 -3.86 -31.82
CA ARG A 66 4.80 -4.48 -31.47
C ARG A 66 4.79 -4.82 -29.98
N TYR A 67 5.18 -6.03 -29.62
CA TYR A 67 5.05 -6.55 -28.25
C TYR A 67 6.40 -6.62 -27.53
N LEU A 68 6.39 -6.40 -26.22
CA LEU A 68 7.56 -6.36 -25.34
C LEU A 68 7.33 -7.23 -24.09
N GLY A 69 8.43 -7.77 -23.54
CA GLY A 69 8.44 -8.40 -22.22
C GLY A 69 7.47 -9.57 -22.07
N MET A 70 7.45 -10.49 -23.04
CA MET A 70 6.51 -11.63 -23.05
C MET A 70 5.03 -11.21 -23.01
N ASN A 71 4.65 -10.25 -23.86
CA ASN A 71 3.28 -9.72 -23.94
C ASN A 71 2.79 -9.01 -22.67
N ARG A 72 3.70 -8.43 -21.88
CA ARG A 72 3.34 -7.55 -20.75
C ARG A 72 3.13 -6.10 -21.17
N ALA A 73 3.74 -5.71 -22.28
CA ALA A 73 3.58 -4.39 -22.87
C ALA A 73 3.54 -4.50 -24.39
N ALA A 74 3.00 -3.47 -25.02
CA ALA A 74 3.04 -3.31 -26.46
C ALA A 74 3.08 -1.83 -26.83
N TYR A 75 3.44 -1.54 -28.07
CA TYR A 75 3.41 -0.19 -28.60
C TYR A 75 3.08 -0.23 -30.08
N ASP A 76 2.46 0.84 -30.55
CA ASP A 76 2.27 1.09 -31.98
C ASP A 76 3.12 2.29 -32.40
N ASP A 77 2.80 2.94 -33.52
CA ASP A 77 3.62 4.04 -34.02
C ASP A 77 3.52 5.31 -33.15
N GLU A 78 2.49 5.42 -32.30
CA GLU A 78 2.21 6.61 -31.49
C GLU A 78 2.15 6.34 -29.99
N HIS A 79 1.61 5.21 -29.57
CA HIS A 79 1.17 4.94 -28.21
C HIS A 79 1.86 3.75 -27.58
N PHE A 80 1.96 3.80 -26.25
CA PHE A 80 2.41 2.69 -25.42
C PHE A 80 1.23 2.10 -24.65
N TYR A 81 1.23 0.78 -24.54
CA TYR A 81 0.20 -0.02 -23.90
C TYR A 81 0.81 -0.98 -22.89
N LEU A 82 0.20 -1.06 -21.72
CA LEU A 82 0.35 -2.18 -20.80
C LEU A 82 -0.73 -3.21 -21.12
N LEU A 83 -0.37 -4.49 -21.02
CA LEU A 83 -1.28 -5.60 -21.24
C LEU A 83 -1.51 -6.32 -19.91
N ASP A 84 -2.77 -6.60 -19.57
CA ASP A 84 -3.07 -7.51 -18.45
C ASP A 84 -2.88 -8.98 -18.85
N ASP A 85 -3.06 -9.90 -17.89
CA ASP A 85 -2.88 -11.35 -18.12
C ASP A 85 -3.84 -11.92 -19.19
N SER A 86 -4.91 -11.19 -19.53
CA SER A 86 -5.87 -11.55 -20.59
C SER A 86 -5.59 -10.83 -21.91
N GLY A 87 -4.54 -10.02 -21.99
CA GLY A 87 -4.17 -9.23 -23.15
C GLY A 87 -4.97 -7.94 -23.35
N ASN A 88 -5.78 -7.53 -22.37
CA ASN A 88 -6.53 -6.27 -22.46
C ASN A 88 -5.56 -5.09 -22.37
N LYS A 89 -5.77 -4.07 -23.20
CA LYS A 89 -4.88 -2.92 -23.34
C LYS A 89 -5.20 -1.80 -22.36
N ILE A 90 -4.15 -1.20 -21.82
CA ILE A 90 -4.17 0.01 -21.02
C ILE A 90 -3.16 0.99 -21.64
N ARG A 91 -3.66 2.05 -22.27
CA ARG A 91 -2.83 3.12 -22.84
C ARG A 91 -2.39 4.07 -21.73
N ILE A 92 -1.09 4.28 -21.63
CA ILE A 92 -0.45 5.17 -20.65
C ILE A 92 0.66 5.97 -21.33
N ASP A 93 0.65 7.30 -21.16
CA ASP A 93 1.77 8.14 -21.57
C ASP A 93 2.71 8.38 -20.39
N PHE A 94 3.86 7.71 -20.42
CA PHE A 94 4.86 7.84 -19.38
C PHE A 94 5.45 9.25 -19.28
N ARG A 95 5.38 10.08 -20.34
CA ARG A 95 5.90 11.47 -20.31
C ARG A 95 5.14 12.36 -19.34
N THR A 96 3.85 12.09 -19.15
CA THR A 96 2.94 12.94 -18.35
C THR A 96 2.82 12.48 -16.90
N LEU A 97 3.42 11.34 -16.51
CA LEU A 97 3.29 10.84 -15.14
C LEU A 97 3.90 11.81 -14.11
N GLY A 98 3.14 12.05 -13.04
CA GLY A 98 3.44 13.05 -12.02
C GLY A 98 3.02 14.48 -12.37
N HIS A 99 2.38 14.66 -13.53
CA HIS A 99 1.57 15.82 -13.91
C HIS A 99 0.15 15.35 -14.23
N ALA A 100 -0.69 16.27 -14.75
CA ALA A 100 -2.00 15.90 -15.30
C ALA A 100 -1.82 14.80 -16.36
N CYS A 101 -2.40 13.63 -16.14
CA CYS A 101 -2.22 12.47 -17.01
C CYS A 101 -3.53 11.80 -17.41
N GLU A 102 -3.53 11.20 -18.59
CA GLU A 102 -4.68 10.49 -19.15
C GLU A 102 -4.34 9.01 -19.35
N ILE A 103 -5.25 8.16 -18.88
CA ILE A 103 -5.15 6.72 -18.97
C ILE A 103 -6.40 6.22 -19.68
N HIS A 104 -6.21 5.41 -20.71
CA HIS A 104 -7.33 4.79 -21.41
C HIS A 104 -7.25 3.29 -21.21
N CYS A 105 -8.32 2.70 -20.72
CA CYS A 105 -8.39 1.29 -20.43
C CYS A 105 -9.45 0.63 -21.30
N GLU A 106 -9.19 -0.59 -21.75
CA GLU A 106 -10.28 -1.46 -22.19
C GLU A 106 -11.15 -1.84 -20.98
N ARG A 107 -12.47 -1.94 -21.19
CA ARG A 107 -13.45 -2.15 -20.12
C ARG A 107 -13.21 -3.43 -19.32
N SER A 108 -12.63 -4.44 -19.97
CA SER A 108 -12.39 -5.77 -19.41
C SER A 108 -11.21 -5.82 -18.43
N VAL A 109 -10.42 -4.75 -18.30
CA VAL A 109 -9.27 -4.74 -17.37
C VAL A 109 -9.75 -4.89 -15.93
N THR A 110 -9.00 -5.65 -15.14
CA THR A 110 -9.37 -5.92 -13.75
C THR A 110 -8.76 -4.93 -12.75
N SER A 111 -7.80 -4.09 -13.18
CA SER A 111 -7.17 -3.08 -12.34
C SER A 111 -6.55 -1.95 -13.18
N ILE A 112 -6.33 -0.80 -12.54
CA ILE A 112 -5.50 0.27 -13.09
C ILE A 112 -4.08 0.04 -12.56
N PRO A 113 -3.11 -0.32 -13.41
CA PRO A 113 -1.75 -0.58 -12.99
C PRO A 113 -1.10 0.69 -12.43
N PHE A 114 -0.18 0.52 -11.49
CA PHE A 114 0.66 1.59 -10.95
C PHE A 114 -0.08 2.80 -10.34
N LEU A 115 -1.36 2.68 -10.01
CA LEU A 115 -2.13 3.82 -9.50
C LEU A 115 -1.50 4.50 -8.29
N LEU A 116 -1.08 3.74 -7.28
CA LEU A 116 -0.38 4.31 -6.11
C LEU A 116 0.97 4.96 -6.48
N PRO A 117 1.87 4.29 -7.24
CA PRO A 117 3.07 4.95 -7.75
C PRO A 117 2.81 6.25 -8.53
N MET A 118 1.77 6.30 -9.37
CA MET A 118 1.39 7.50 -10.11
C MET A 118 0.92 8.63 -9.18
N ILE A 119 0.09 8.29 -8.17
CA ILE A 119 -0.29 9.23 -7.11
C ILE A 119 0.96 9.72 -6.35
N GLY A 120 1.91 8.82 -6.05
CA GLY A 120 3.17 9.16 -5.41
C GLY A 120 3.99 10.20 -6.20
N LEU A 121 4.07 10.05 -7.53
CA LEU A 121 4.75 11.03 -8.39
C LEU A 121 4.04 12.37 -8.44
N LEU A 122 2.70 12.37 -8.49
CA LEU A 122 1.90 13.61 -8.43
C LEU A 122 2.11 14.34 -7.10
N LEU A 123 2.06 13.61 -5.99
CA LEU A 123 2.36 14.14 -4.66
C LEU A 123 3.79 14.70 -4.61
N LEU A 124 4.77 13.98 -5.17
CA LEU A 124 6.16 14.42 -5.25
C LEU A 124 6.32 15.71 -6.05
N ASN A 125 5.60 15.84 -7.17
CA ASN A 125 5.60 17.08 -7.95
C ASN A 125 4.93 18.24 -7.18
N LYS A 126 3.97 17.94 -6.30
CA LYS A 126 3.27 18.91 -5.44
C LYS A 126 3.97 19.17 -4.09
N GLY A 127 5.18 18.67 -3.87
CA GLY A 127 5.93 18.94 -2.63
C GLY A 127 5.69 17.96 -1.47
N HIS A 128 5.01 16.84 -1.72
CA HIS A 128 4.71 15.82 -0.70
C HIS A 128 5.39 14.48 -1.01
N VAL A 129 5.57 13.63 -0.01
CA VAL A 129 6.10 12.27 -0.21
C VAL A 129 5.05 11.25 0.20
N LEU A 130 4.70 10.33 -0.70
CA LEU A 130 3.89 9.16 -0.36
C LEU A 130 4.78 8.09 0.25
N LEU A 131 4.79 7.98 1.58
CA LEU A 131 5.67 7.07 2.31
C LEU A 131 5.04 5.68 2.53
N HIS A 132 5.78 4.58 2.28
CA HIS A 132 5.39 3.22 2.68
C HIS A 132 5.60 3.03 4.19
N SER A 133 4.69 3.60 4.96
CA SER A 133 4.74 3.67 6.42
C SER A 133 3.35 3.52 7.02
N SER A 134 3.30 2.98 8.23
CA SER A 134 2.14 3.14 9.11
C SER A 134 2.28 4.43 9.92
N ALA A 135 1.16 4.93 10.44
CA ALA A 135 1.14 6.10 11.29
C ALA A 135 -0.01 6.04 12.29
N PHE A 136 0.19 6.63 13.45
CA PHE A 136 -0.80 6.75 14.52
C PHE A 136 -0.58 8.04 15.31
N VAL A 137 -1.57 8.43 16.10
CA VAL A 137 -1.51 9.61 16.98
C VAL A 137 -1.67 9.16 18.43
N GLN A 138 -0.72 9.57 19.28
CA GLN A 138 -0.77 9.34 20.72
C GLN A 138 -0.57 10.67 21.45
N GLY A 139 -1.44 10.99 22.40
CA GLY A 139 -1.35 12.27 23.13
C GLY A 139 -1.40 13.50 22.21
N GLY A 140 -2.03 13.41 21.04
CA GLY A 140 -2.07 14.47 20.03
C GLY A 140 -0.79 14.61 19.18
N LYS A 141 0.22 13.77 19.40
CA LYS A 141 1.48 13.73 18.63
C LYS A 141 1.44 12.60 17.60
N GLY A 142 1.78 12.91 16.35
CA GLY A 142 1.82 11.91 15.29
C GLY A 142 3.16 11.19 15.22
N SER A 143 3.08 9.87 15.16
CA SER A 143 4.22 8.97 15.01
C SER A 143 4.12 8.27 13.66
N LEU A 144 5.21 8.34 12.90
CA LEU A 144 5.38 7.62 11.65
C LEU A 144 6.27 6.40 11.88
N VAL A 145 5.83 5.23 11.44
CA VAL A 145 6.61 4.00 11.51
C VAL A 145 6.93 3.52 10.11
N ALA A 146 8.19 3.71 9.75
CA ALA A 146 8.80 3.32 8.50
C ALA A 146 9.52 1.98 8.67
N GLY A 147 9.98 1.39 7.56
CA GLY A 147 10.72 0.13 7.57
C GLY A 147 10.44 -0.70 6.34
N TRP A 148 11.25 -1.74 6.12
CA TRP A 148 11.05 -2.67 5.00
C TRP A 148 9.73 -3.44 5.13
N GLN A 149 9.33 -4.14 4.07
CA GLN A 149 8.17 -5.03 4.13
C GLN A 149 8.38 -6.10 5.22
N LYS A 150 7.37 -6.30 6.08
CA LYS A 150 7.43 -7.18 7.27
C LYS A 150 8.47 -6.75 8.32
N GLY A 151 8.88 -5.48 8.33
CA GLY A 151 9.83 -4.93 9.29
C GLY A 151 9.27 -4.56 10.66
N GLY A 152 7.96 -4.71 10.93
CA GLY A 152 7.35 -4.34 12.20
C GLY A 152 6.37 -3.16 12.17
N LYS A 153 6.13 -2.54 11.02
CA LYS A 153 5.27 -1.35 10.88
C LYS A 153 3.84 -1.60 11.39
N THR A 154 3.24 -2.71 10.97
CA THR A 154 1.88 -3.08 11.34
C THR A 154 1.82 -3.52 12.80
N GLU A 155 2.85 -4.22 13.27
CA GLU A 155 2.99 -4.67 14.65
C GLU A 155 3.08 -3.47 15.60
N MET A 156 3.90 -2.48 15.28
CA MET A 156 4.02 -1.25 16.07
C MET A 156 2.71 -0.47 16.05
N LEU A 157 2.06 -0.31 14.89
CA LEU A 157 0.73 0.28 14.81
C LEU A 157 -0.25 -0.43 15.77
N LEU A 158 -0.36 -1.76 15.67
CA LEU A 158 -1.29 -2.53 16.50
C LEU A 158 -0.97 -2.44 18.00
N ALA A 159 0.32 -2.38 18.36
CA ALA A 159 0.76 -2.21 19.74
C ALA A 159 0.29 -0.88 20.35
N PHE A 160 0.39 0.23 19.61
CA PHE A 160 -0.09 1.53 20.08
C PHE A 160 -1.62 1.62 20.03
N MET A 161 -2.26 1.06 19.01
CA MET A 161 -3.72 1.02 18.94
C MET A 161 -4.33 0.22 20.10
N SER A 162 -3.65 -0.82 20.60
CA SER A 162 -4.13 -1.57 21.77
C SER A 162 -4.07 -0.78 23.08
N GLU A 163 -3.29 0.29 23.11
CA GLU A 163 -3.04 1.15 24.27
C GLU A 163 -3.72 2.53 24.12
N GLY A 164 -4.68 2.64 23.20
CA GLY A 164 -5.54 3.82 23.07
C GLY A 164 -5.04 4.90 22.11
N ALA A 165 -4.02 4.63 21.30
CA ALA A 165 -3.67 5.53 20.20
C ALA A 165 -4.79 5.63 19.16
N ALA A 166 -4.80 6.70 18.38
CA ALA A 166 -5.70 6.89 17.26
C ALA A 166 -5.03 6.48 15.94
N TYR A 167 -5.74 5.71 15.12
CA TYR A 167 -5.27 5.20 13.84
C TYR A 167 -5.18 6.33 12.81
N LEU A 168 -4.07 6.43 12.08
CA LEU A 168 -3.93 7.32 10.93
C LEU A 168 -3.73 6.53 9.63
N ALA A 169 -2.77 5.62 9.58
CA ALA A 169 -2.43 4.85 8.38
C ALA A 169 -1.82 3.48 8.73
N ASN A 170 -2.02 2.47 7.87
CA ASN A 170 -1.35 1.17 8.01
C ASN A 170 -0.27 0.87 6.97
N GLU A 171 -0.38 1.42 5.76
CA GLU A 171 0.55 1.09 4.66
C GLU A 171 1.12 2.34 3.99
N TRP A 172 0.29 3.37 3.77
CA TRP A 172 0.69 4.54 3.01
C TRP A 172 0.36 5.83 3.77
N THR A 173 1.38 6.65 3.99
CA THR A 173 1.24 7.94 4.67
C THR A 173 1.80 9.06 3.78
N ILE A 174 1.01 10.08 3.52
CA ILE A 174 1.49 11.30 2.85
C ILE A 174 2.21 12.15 3.90
N VAL A 175 3.49 12.42 3.66
CA VAL A 175 4.33 13.32 4.46
C VAL A 175 4.40 14.65 3.74
N SER A 176 4.09 15.73 4.47
CA SER A 176 4.16 17.11 3.96
C SER A 176 5.33 17.81 4.65
N PRO A 177 6.51 17.92 4.00
CA PRO A 177 7.71 18.50 4.63
C PRO A 177 7.51 19.94 5.08
N GLU A 178 6.84 20.78 4.30
CA GLU A 178 6.64 22.20 4.60
C GLU A 178 5.67 22.40 5.77
N GLU A 179 4.57 21.66 5.79
CA GLU A 179 3.57 21.74 6.86
C GLU A 179 3.97 20.96 8.12
N GLY A 180 4.92 20.02 8.00
CA GLY A 180 5.25 19.07 9.06
C GLY A 180 4.09 18.14 9.42
N LEU A 181 3.24 17.78 8.44
CA LEU A 181 2.01 17.02 8.65
C LEU A 181 2.03 15.63 7.98
N LEU A 182 1.25 14.72 8.57
CA LEU A 182 0.97 13.36 8.13
C LEU A 182 -0.51 13.25 7.72
N ARG A 183 -0.77 12.58 6.60
CA ARG A 183 -2.13 12.21 6.18
C ARG A 183 -2.14 10.74 5.77
N GLY A 184 -3.00 9.93 6.38
CA GLY A 184 -3.06 8.51 6.07
C GLY A 184 -3.87 8.22 4.82
N ILE A 185 -3.33 7.44 3.90
CA ILE A 185 -4.14 6.86 2.82
C ILE A 185 -4.80 5.59 3.36
N GLY A 186 -6.12 5.51 3.18
CA GLY A 186 -6.91 4.38 3.66
C GLY A 186 -6.44 3.07 3.03
N GLY A 187 -6.58 1.98 3.76
CA GLY A 187 -6.19 0.66 3.27
C GLY A 187 -6.82 -0.45 4.09
N VAL A 188 -6.84 -1.66 3.55
CA VAL A 188 -7.30 -2.83 4.29
C VAL A 188 -6.15 -3.38 5.12
N LEU A 189 -6.34 -3.52 6.43
CA LEU A 189 -5.36 -4.14 7.30
C LEU A 189 -5.32 -5.65 7.08
N GLN A 190 -4.11 -6.20 7.04
CA GLN A 190 -3.88 -7.64 7.09
C GLN A 190 -3.54 -8.05 8.52
N ILE A 191 -4.51 -8.64 9.21
CA ILE A 191 -4.35 -9.08 10.59
C ILE A 191 -4.10 -10.58 10.62
N TRP A 192 -2.97 -10.97 11.20
CA TRP A 192 -2.62 -12.38 11.36
C TRP A 192 -3.22 -12.94 12.64
N ASP A 193 -3.45 -14.25 12.66
CA ASP A 193 -3.91 -14.97 13.86
C ASP A 193 -3.07 -14.65 15.11
N TRP A 194 -1.75 -14.57 14.94
CA TRP A 194 -0.84 -14.34 16.05
C TRP A 194 -0.93 -12.92 16.61
N HIS A 195 -1.23 -11.91 15.78
CA HIS A 195 -1.54 -10.55 16.27
C HIS A 195 -2.71 -10.60 17.27
N LEU A 196 -3.76 -11.33 16.90
CA LEU A 196 -4.99 -11.43 17.69
C LEU A 196 -4.81 -12.19 19.01
N ARG A 197 -3.70 -12.90 19.22
CA ARG A 197 -3.35 -13.49 20.52
C ARG A 197 -2.85 -12.42 21.49
N TYR A 198 -2.22 -11.37 20.99
CA TYR A 198 -1.77 -10.22 21.78
C TYR A 198 -2.82 -9.11 21.85
N THR A 199 -3.75 -9.06 20.89
CA THR A 199 -4.88 -8.10 20.89
C THR A 199 -6.24 -8.82 20.82
N PRO A 200 -6.63 -9.61 21.84
CA PRO A 200 -7.87 -10.37 21.83
C PRO A 200 -9.13 -9.48 21.76
N GLN A 201 -9.05 -8.23 22.17
CA GLN A 201 -10.13 -7.25 22.05
C GLN A 201 -10.59 -7.04 20.60
N TYR A 202 -9.69 -7.19 19.62
CA TYR A 202 -10.01 -7.04 18.21
C TYR A 202 -10.69 -8.25 17.59
N LEU A 203 -10.63 -9.43 18.23
CA LEU A 203 -11.30 -10.64 17.71
C LEU A 203 -12.80 -10.41 17.54
N LYS A 204 -13.45 -9.73 18.49
CA LYS A 204 -14.89 -9.46 18.45
C LYS A 204 -15.31 -8.53 17.32
N ARG A 205 -14.38 -7.74 16.78
CA ARG A 205 -14.62 -6.79 15.70
C ARG A 205 -14.49 -7.40 14.30
N LEU A 206 -13.94 -8.62 14.21
CA LEU A 206 -13.82 -9.34 12.95
C LEU A 206 -15.17 -9.88 12.44
N PRO A 207 -15.35 -10.04 11.12
CA PRO A 207 -16.48 -10.76 10.55
C PRO A 207 -16.65 -12.16 11.14
N GLU A 208 -17.89 -12.62 11.31
CA GLU A 208 -18.18 -13.94 11.86
C GLU A 208 -17.51 -15.08 11.07
N GLY A 209 -17.56 -15.01 9.74
CA GLY A 209 -16.91 -15.98 8.87
C GLY A 209 -15.40 -16.06 9.14
N ASP A 210 -14.76 -14.90 9.31
CA ASP A 210 -13.33 -14.82 9.63
C ASP A 210 -13.01 -15.37 11.02
N ARG A 211 -13.84 -15.08 12.03
CA ARG A 211 -13.69 -15.66 13.37
C ARG A 211 -13.76 -17.18 13.34
N ARG A 212 -14.76 -17.75 12.64
CA ARG A 212 -14.91 -19.21 12.50
C ARG A 212 -13.73 -19.81 11.76
N ARG A 213 -13.27 -19.18 10.67
CA ARG A 213 -12.10 -19.59 9.90
C ARG A 213 -10.82 -19.65 10.75
N LEU A 214 -10.58 -18.63 11.56
CA LEU A 214 -9.45 -18.61 12.51
C LEU A 214 -9.60 -19.68 13.61
N ALA A 215 -10.81 -19.91 14.12
CA ALA A 215 -11.06 -20.96 15.12
C ALA A 215 -10.76 -22.36 14.58
N VAL A 216 -11.19 -22.66 13.35
CA VAL A 216 -10.86 -23.91 12.65
C VAL A 216 -9.35 -24.05 12.48
N PHE A 217 -8.67 -22.97 12.08
CA PHE A 217 -7.22 -22.97 11.94
C PHE A 217 -6.49 -23.26 13.26
N ARG A 218 -6.91 -22.64 14.38
CA ARG A 218 -6.34 -22.91 15.71
C ARG A 218 -6.57 -24.35 16.17
N LEU A 219 -7.75 -24.90 15.91
CA LEU A 219 -8.06 -26.30 16.21
C LEU A 219 -7.14 -27.24 15.41
N TYR A 220 -6.97 -26.97 14.11
CA TYR A 220 -6.05 -27.70 13.26
C TYR A 220 -4.60 -27.66 13.80
N GLN A 221 -4.11 -26.49 14.22
CA GLN A 221 -2.77 -26.38 14.82
C GLN A 221 -2.63 -27.18 16.11
N ARG A 222 -3.65 -27.20 16.97
CA ARG A 222 -3.63 -28.00 18.22
C ARG A 222 -3.58 -29.49 17.92
N ILE A 223 -4.39 -29.97 16.98
CA ILE A 223 -4.40 -31.39 16.57
C ILE A 223 -3.05 -31.76 15.97
N TYR A 224 -2.51 -30.92 15.09
CA TYR A 224 -1.22 -31.17 14.44
C TYR A 224 -0.04 -31.12 15.42
N GLY A 225 -0.06 -30.18 16.38
CA GLY A 225 0.97 -30.07 17.41
C GLY A 225 0.91 -31.18 18.47
N ALA A 226 -0.25 -31.80 18.66
CA ALA A 226 -0.44 -32.94 19.55
C ALA A 226 -0.12 -34.30 18.89
N LEU A 227 0.09 -34.35 17.57
CA LEU A 227 0.50 -35.57 16.90
C LEU A 227 1.97 -35.88 17.24
N PRO A 228 2.29 -37.05 17.83
CA PRO A 228 3.65 -37.40 18.17
C PRO A 228 4.53 -37.49 16.92
N GLN A 229 5.67 -36.78 16.92
CA GLN A 229 6.68 -36.81 15.85
C GLN A 229 7.23 -38.22 15.55
N ARG A 230 6.95 -39.23 16.38
CA ARG A 230 7.45 -40.61 16.28
C ARG A 230 6.41 -41.65 15.86
N SER A 231 5.16 -41.28 15.60
CA SER A 231 4.12 -42.23 15.16
C SER A 231 3.57 -41.83 13.80
N SER A 232 4.08 -42.42 12.73
CA SER A 232 3.63 -42.18 11.36
C SER A 232 2.11 -42.38 11.21
N PRO A 233 1.31 -41.34 10.89
CA PRO A 233 -0.09 -41.52 10.53
C PRO A 233 -0.16 -42.22 9.17
N LYS A 234 -0.98 -43.26 9.03
CA LYS A 234 -1.16 -44.03 7.79
C LYS A 234 -1.56 -43.13 6.60
N GLY A 235 -0.74 -43.17 5.55
CA GLY A 235 -0.99 -42.95 4.10
C GLY A 235 -1.87 -41.80 3.59
N VAL A 236 -3.12 -41.69 4.06
CA VAL A 236 -4.16 -40.88 3.41
C VAL A 236 -4.36 -39.54 4.11
N VAL A 237 -4.41 -39.53 5.44
CA VAL A 237 -4.58 -38.31 6.25
C VAL A 237 -3.38 -37.38 6.07
N ARG A 238 -2.16 -37.93 6.04
CA ARG A 238 -0.94 -37.14 5.77
C ARG A 238 -0.92 -36.56 4.35
N LYS A 239 -1.49 -37.24 3.35
CA LYS A 239 -1.52 -36.77 1.96
C LYS A 239 -2.51 -35.61 1.80
N ALA A 240 -3.73 -35.75 2.34
CA ALA A 240 -4.71 -34.67 2.35
C ALA A 240 -4.24 -33.44 3.15
N LEU A 241 -3.61 -33.66 4.31
CA LEU A 241 -3.10 -32.56 5.16
C LEU A 241 -1.87 -31.86 4.59
N ARG A 242 -0.99 -32.59 3.89
CA ARG A 242 0.16 -32.02 3.18
C ARG A 242 -0.27 -31.28 1.92
N GLN A 243 -1.35 -31.72 1.27
CA GLN A 243 -1.91 -31.03 0.11
C GLN A 243 -2.54 -29.68 0.51
N LEU A 244 -3.24 -29.63 1.65
CA LEU A 244 -3.75 -28.38 2.24
C LEU A 244 -2.64 -27.39 2.66
N SER A 245 -1.47 -27.88 3.10
CA SER A 245 -0.34 -27.03 3.50
C SER A 245 0.56 -26.59 2.35
N LEU A 246 0.62 -27.37 1.25
CA LEU A 246 1.42 -27.06 0.06
C LEU A 246 0.69 -26.14 -0.95
N GLU A 247 -0.63 -26.18 -1.03
CA GLU A 247 -1.41 -25.39 -2.01
C GLU A 247 -1.72 -23.94 -1.55
N GLY A 248 -0.92 -23.36 -0.65
CA GLY A 248 -1.08 -21.96 -0.21
C GLY A 248 -2.35 -21.64 0.60
N GLY A 249 -3.27 -22.60 0.76
CA GLY A 249 -4.52 -22.41 1.52
C GLY A 249 -4.29 -22.09 3.00
N VAL A 250 -3.24 -22.62 3.61
CA VAL A 250 -2.93 -22.37 5.04
C VAL A 250 -2.46 -20.93 5.32
N SER A 251 -1.86 -20.22 4.35
CA SER A 251 -1.50 -18.80 4.56
C SER A 251 -2.73 -17.91 4.52
N LEU A 252 -3.68 -18.20 3.62
CA LEU A 252 -4.97 -17.50 3.52
C LEU A 252 -5.85 -17.73 4.75
N LEU A 253 -5.78 -18.90 5.38
CA LEU A 253 -6.48 -19.20 6.64
C LEU A 253 -5.91 -18.48 7.86
N ARG A 254 -4.66 -17.99 7.80
CA ARG A 254 -3.96 -17.32 8.90
C ARG A 254 -4.19 -15.81 8.98
N GLN A 255 -4.75 -15.23 7.93
CA GLN A 255 -4.88 -13.79 7.77
C GLN A 255 -6.32 -13.39 7.52
N VAL A 256 -6.71 -12.29 8.16
CA VAL A 256 -7.99 -11.63 7.96
C VAL A 256 -7.73 -10.25 7.38
N ARG A 257 -8.56 -9.88 6.40
CA ARG A 257 -8.57 -8.56 5.80
C ARG A 257 -9.72 -7.77 6.42
N VAL A 258 -9.41 -6.67 7.09
CA VAL A 258 -10.39 -5.86 7.83
C VAL A 258 -10.13 -4.38 7.60
N THR A 259 -11.17 -3.56 7.51
CA THR A 259 -11.00 -2.12 7.38
C THR A 259 -10.65 -1.50 8.74
N PRO A 260 -9.90 -0.38 8.77
CA PRO A 260 -9.53 0.28 10.00
C PRO A 260 -10.74 0.71 10.83
N GLU A 261 -11.81 1.21 10.20
CA GLU A 261 -13.02 1.68 10.87
C GLU A 261 -13.70 0.54 11.61
N ARG A 262 -13.73 -0.66 11.00
CA ARG A 262 -14.27 -1.84 11.65
C ARG A 262 -13.40 -2.32 12.80
N LEU A 263 -12.08 -2.27 12.64
CA LEU A 263 -11.14 -2.79 13.62
C LEU A 263 -10.96 -1.85 14.83
N PHE A 264 -10.92 -0.55 14.59
CA PHE A 264 -10.58 0.48 15.57
C PHE A 264 -11.78 1.31 16.02
N GLY A 265 -12.88 1.34 15.27
CA GLY A 265 -14.10 2.04 15.66
C GLY A 265 -13.86 3.53 15.82
N ASP A 266 -14.16 4.07 17.00
CA ASP A 266 -14.01 5.50 17.31
C ASP A 266 -12.56 5.95 17.48
N SER A 267 -11.59 5.01 17.52
CA SER A 267 -10.15 5.31 17.62
C SER A 267 -9.53 5.68 16.26
N MET A 268 -10.26 6.37 15.40
CA MET A 268 -9.78 6.86 14.09
C MET A 268 -9.39 8.33 14.21
N TRP A 269 -8.19 8.68 13.73
CA TRP A 269 -7.81 10.08 13.60
C TRP A 269 -8.46 10.70 12.36
N VAL A 270 -9.07 11.86 12.51
CA VAL A 270 -9.73 12.59 11.42
C VAL A 270 -8.89 13.80 11.05
N GLY A 271 -8.49 13.88 9.77
CA GLY A 271 -7.68 14.97 9.24
C GLY A 271 -6.17 14.74 9.36
N PRO A 272 -5.37 15.78 9.13
CA PRO A 272 -3.91 15.68 9.23
C PRO A 272 -3.45 15.58 10.69
N ALA A 273 -2.31 14.93 10.92
CA ALA A 273 -1.62 14.87 12.21
C ALA A 273 -0.24 15.54 12.11
N THR A 274 0.28 16.10 13.19
CA THR A 274 1.66 16.62 13.21
C THR A 274 2.68 15.48 13.19
N LEU A 275 3.74 15.60 12.40
CA LEU A 275 4.86 14.68 12.47
C LEU A 275 5.77 15.07 13.64
N ASN A 276 5.79 14.24 14.67
CA ASN A 276 6.59 14.43 15.88
C ASN A 276 7.69 13.38 16.00
N HIS A 277 7.35 12.11 15.74
CA HIS A 277 8.26 10.98 15.92
C HIS A 277 8.37 10.16 14.64
N VAL A 278 9.59 9.70 14.34
CA VAL A 278 9.88 8.78 13.23
C VAL A 278 10.56 7.55 13.80
N PHE A 279 9.95 6.40 13.58
CA PHE A 279 10.53 5.11 13.91
C PHE A 279 10.90 4.37 12.62
N LEU A 280 12.09 3.79 12.59
CA LEU A 280 12.47 2.77 11.62
C LEU A 280 12.34 1.40 12.30
N ALA A 281 11.37 0.60 11.87
CA ALA A 281 11.17 -0.75 12.39
C ALA A 281 12.02 -1.77 11.61
N THR A 282 12.81 -2.54 12.36
CA THR A 282 13.73 -3.57 11.86
C THR A 282 13.54 -4.87 12.64
N VAL A 283 13.63 -6.01 11.94
CA VAL A 283 13.61 -7.33 12.59
C VAL A 283 15.04 -7.74 12.98
N GLY A 284 15.23 -8.20 14.22
CA GLY A 284 16.50 -8.70 14.75
C GLY A 284 16.31 -9.98 15.59
N ASP A 285 17.37 -10.42 16.27
CA ASP A 285 17.48 -11.82 16.69
C ASP A 285 16.87 -12.19 18.05
N SER A 286 16.66 -11.26 18.98
CA SER A 286 16.23 -11.66 20.33
C SER A 286 15.39 -10.66 21.12
N GLU A 287 15.87 -9.43 21.30
CA GLU A 287 15.21 -8.47 22.20
C GLU A 287 14.63 -7.27 21.46
N THR A 288 13.54 -6.73 21.99
CA THR A 288 12.98 -5.46 21.51
C THR A 288 13.76 -4.32 22.12
N LYS A 289 14.46 -3.55 21.28
CA LYS A 289 15.30 -2.41 21.70
C LYS A 289 15.08 -1.22 20.79
N VAL A 290 15.17 -0.03 21.39
CA VAL A 290 15.10 1.24 20.66
C VAL A 290 16.48 1.88 20.71
N TYR A 291 16.95 2.32 19.55
CA TYR A 291 18.22 3.00 19.37
C TYR A 291 17.96 4.38 18.79
N PRO A 292 18.70 5.43 19.20
CA PRO A 292 18.68 6.68 18.47
C PRO A 292 19.18 6.43 17.04
N SER A 293 18.54 7.05 16.06
CA SER A 293 18.95 6.94 14.65
C SER A 293 18.94 8.33 14.01
N GLY A 294 19.84 8.56 13.06
CA GLY A 294 19.90 9.83 12.36
C GLY A 294 18.73 9.99 11.39
N SER A 295 18.06 11.14 11.42
CA SER A 295 16.97 11.47 10.48
C SER A 295 17.39 11.27 9.01
N GLN A 296 18.63 11.63 8.68
CA GLN A 296 19.20 11.46 7.34
C GLN A 296 19.34 9.99 6.94
N GLU A 297 19.76 9.13 7.88
CA GLU A 297 19.91 7.70 7.63
C GLU A 297 18.55 7.05 7.37
N ILE A 298 17.54 7.38 8.18
CA ILE A 298 16.17 6.89 7.98
C ILE A 298 15.64 7.34 6.61
N ALA A 299 15.84 8.62 6.25
CA ALA A 299 15.42 9.14 4.95
C ALA A 299 16.06 8.36 3.79
N GLN A 300 17.38 8.11 3.83
CA GLN A 300 18.09 7.34 2.83
C GLN A 300 17.56 5.89 2.69
N ARG A 301 17.38 5.20 3.83
CA ARG A 301 16.82 3.84 3.84
C ARG A 301 15.40 3.80 3.29
N MET A 302 14.59 4.82 3.58
CA MET A 302 13.23 4.89 3.08
C MET A 302 13.15 5.19 1.58
N VAL A 303 14.05 5.99 1.02
CA VAL A 303 14.15 6.18 -0.44
C VAL A 303 14.48 4.87 -1.15
N ALA A 304 15.34 4.02 -0.56
CA ALA A 304 15.61 2.69 -1.10
C ALA A 304 14.36 1.80 -1.06
N SER A 305 13.63 1.81 0.06
CA SER A 305 12.35 1.10 0.18
C SER A 305 11.33 1.58 -0.86
N GLN A 306 11.25 2.88 -1.11
CA GLN A 306 10.34 3.45 -2.10
C GLN A 306 10.71 3.14 -3.54
N SER A 307 12.01 3.14 -3.82
CA SER A 307 12.52 2.74 -5.13
C SER A 307 12.12 1.28 -5.42
N TYR A 308 12.21 0.41 -4.40
CA TYR A 308 11.74 -0.98 -4.51
C TYR A 308 10.23 -1.08 -4.83
N GLU A 309 9.39 -0.31 -4.12
CA GLU A 309 7.94 -0.26 -4.39
C GLU A 309 7.58 0.30 -5.79
N ARG A 310 8.48 1.08 -6.40
CA ARG A 310 8.33 1.58 -7.78
C ARG A 310 8.91 0.68 -8.86
N ASN A 311 9.56 -0.45 -8.52
CA ASN A 311 10.28 -1.28 -9.48
C ASN A 311 9.42 -1.68 -10.69
N ASP A 312 8.16 -2.09 -10.48
CA ASP A 312 7.30 -2.51 -11.58
C ASP A 312 6.94 -1.33 -12.51
N LEU A 313 6.77 -0.12 -11.96
CA LEU A 313 6.56 1.09 -12.76
C LEU A 313 7.82 1.44 -13.56
N LEU A 314 9.00 1.34 -12.95
CA LEU A 314 10.28 1.63 -13.59
C LEU A 314 10.59 0.61 -14.70
N ALA A 315 10.31 -0.67 -14.48
CA ALA A 315 10.45 -1.70 -15.51
C ALA A 315 9.50 -1.44 -16.70
N ALA A 316 8.27 -0.98 -16.44
CA ALA A 316 7.36 -0.57 -17.49
C ALA A 316 7.84 0.71 -18.22
N TYR A 317 8.46 1.64 -17.49
CA TYR A 317 9.10 2.81 -18.08
C TYR A 317 10.29 2.45 -18.96
N ASP A 318 11.09 1.44 -18.60
CA ASP A 318 12.18 0.94 -19.43
C ASP A 318 11.66 0.35 -20.75
N HIS A 319 10.57 -0.40 -20.73
CA HIS A 319 9.88 -0.83 -21.96
C HIS A 319 9.40 0.36 -22.80
N PHE A 320 8.87 1.41 -22.15
CA PHE A 320 8.46 2.64 -22.84
C PHE A 320 9.65 3.35 -23.48
N ARG A 321 10.80 3.43 -22.79
CA ARG A 321 12.04 4.03 -23.29
C ARG A 321 12.64 3.23 -24.44
N PHE A 322 12.51 1.90 -24.42
CA PHE A 322 12.86 1.05 -25.55
C PHE A 322 11.98 1.34 -26.78
N ALA A 323 10.66 1.44 -26.58
CA ALA A 323 9.71 1.76 -27.65
C ALA A 323 9.90 3.18 -28.21
N PHE A 324 10.21 4.15 -27.34
CA PHE A 324 10.34 5.56 -27.69
C PHE A 324 11.59 6.21 -27.06
N PRO A 325 12.78 6.00 -27.65
CA PRO A 325 14.07 6.42 -27.07
C PRO A 325 14.26 7.93 -26.87
N GLU A 326 13.45 8.78 -27.49
CA GLU A 326 13.50 10.24 -27.30
C GLU A 326 12.50 10.75 -26.25
N ARG A 327 11.53 9.91 -25.84
CA ARG A 327 10.47 10.32 -24.90
C ARG A 327 10.90 10.02 -23.47
N ARG A 328 11.12 11.06 -22.65
CA ARG A 328 11.60 10.94 -21.27
C ARG A 328 10.64 11.57 -20.25
N ASN A 329 10.73 11.12 -19.01
CA ASN A 329 10.09 11.72 -17.85
C ASN A 329 11.15 12.04 -16.79
N ARG A 330 11.53 13.32 -16.70
CA ARG A 330 12.57 13.77 -15.75
C ARG A 330 12.15 13.59 -14.29
N LEU A 331 10.87 13.76 -13.97
CA LEU A 331 10.38 13.61 -12.61
C LEU A 331 10.52 12.16 -12.14
N LEU A 332 10.15 11.19 -12.98
CA LEU A 332 10.33 9.77 -12.70
C LEU A 332 11.81 9.41 -12.55
N GLU A 333 12.67 9.91 -13.46
CA GLU A 333 14.12 9.67 -13.45
C GLU A 333 14.82 10.28 -12.21
N GLN A 334 14.30 11.39 -11.67
CA GLN A 334 14.85 12.10 -10.50
C GLN A 334 14.07 11.81 -9.21
N ALA A 335 13.12 10.87 -9.23
CA ALA A 335 12.17 10.69 -8.13
C ALA A 335 12.88 10.42 -6.79
N SER A 336 13.84 9.49 -6.78
CA SER A 336 14.57 9.11 -5.56
C SER A 336 15.39 10.26 -4.96
N GLU A 337 15.98 11.12 -5.80
CA GLU A 337 16.73 12.30 -5.32
C GLU A 337 15.78 13.32 -4.68
N ARG A 338 14.64 13.59 -5.33
CA ARG A 338 13.63 14.51 -4.80
C ARG A 338 13.00 14.00 -3.51
N GLU A 339 12.70 12.71 -3.43
CA GLU A 339 12.20 12.06 -2.22
C GLU A 339 13.20 12.17 -1.07
N LEU A 340 14.49 11.95 -1.33
CA LEU A 340 15.52 12.11 -0.32
C LEU A 340 15.54 13.54 0.22
N GLN A 341 15.58 14.54 -0.66
CA GLN A 341 15.57 15.94 -0.26
C GLN A 341 14.33 16.29 0.59
N MET A 342 13.16 15.81 0.21
CA MET A 342 11.92 16.06 0.94
C MET A 342 11.85 15.34 2.29
N LEU A 343 12.23 14.06 2.35
CA LEU A 343 12.24 13.30 3.59
C LEU A 343 13.29 13.82 4.57
N SER A 344 14.48 14.19 4.09
CA SER A 344 15.52 14.85 4.90
C SER A 344 15.00 16.12 5.56
N ARG A 345 14.26 16.95 4.81
CA ARG A 345 13.61 18.16 5.36
C ARG A 345 12.53 17.80 6.37
N ALA A 346 11.64 16.87 6.03
CA ALA A 346 10.52 16.48 6.89
C ALA A 346 10.96 15.87 8.23
N PHE A 347 12.05 15.10 8.22
CA PHE A 347 12.57 14.42 9.41
C PHE A 347 13.56 15.27 10.21
N SER A 348 14.01 16.40 9.66
CA SER A 348 14.88 17.33 10.37
C SER A 348 14.20 17.85 11.64
N GLY A 349 14.93 17.82 12.77
CA GLY A 349 14.42 18.27 14.07
C GLY A 349 13.33 17.37 14.68
N LYS A 350 13.06 16.19 14.12
CA LYS A 350 12.12 15.20 14.67
C LYS A 350 12.84 14.18 15.56
N ALA A 351 12.12 13.59 16.50
CA ALA A 351 12.64 12.51 17.31
C ALA A 351 12.70 11.23 16.46
N THR A 352 13.91 10.79 16.13
CA THR A 352 14.15 9.69 15.18
C THR A 352 14.84 8.50 15.85
N HIS A 353 14.24 7.31 15.71
CA HIS A 353 14.71 6.10 16.39
C HIS A 353 14.62 4.89 15.46
N GLU A 354 15.52 3.93 15.65
CA GLU A 354 15.37 2.57 15.13
C GLU A 354 14.83 1.67 16.24
N ILE A 355 13.78 0.91 15.94
CA ILE A 355 13.27 -0.14 16.83
C ILE A 355 13.57 -1.50 16.21
N VAL A 356 14.41 -2.27 16.91
CA VAL A 356 14.79 -3.63 16.53
C VAL A 356 13.97 -4.60 17.38
N HIS A 357 13.36 -5.63 16.76
CA HIS A 357 12.54 -6.60 17.48
C HIS A 357 12.60 -8.02 16.89
N PRO A 358 12.37 -9.08 17.68
CA PRO A 358 12.27 -10.44 17.15
C PRO A 358 11.03 -10.61 16.25
N TYR A 359 10.98 -11.65 15.42
CA TYR A 359 9.76 -11.97 14.67
C TYR A 359 9.34 -13.44 14.88
N PRO A 360 8.10 -13.70 15.35
CA PRO A 360 7.07 -12.75 15.75
C PRO A 360 7.41 -12.03 17.07
N VAL A 361 6.88 -10.82 17.26
CA VAL A 361 7.09 -10.00 18.47
C VAL A 361 5.83 -9.92 19.35
N PRO A 362 5.93 -10.05 20.68
CA PRO A 362 4.84 -9.68 21.57
C PRO A 362 4.53 -8.19 21.46
N LEU A 363 3.31 -7.81 21.05
CA LEU A 363 2.97 -6.41 20.77
C LEU A 363 3.16 -5.49 21.99
N GLY A 364 2.88 -5.97 23.20
CA GLY A 364 3.15 -5.21 24.43
C GLY A 364 4.64 -4.92 24.68
N HIS A 365 5.56 -5.71 24.12
CA HIS A 365 6.99 -5.43 24.21
C HIS A 365 7.38 -4.25 23.29
N LEU A 366 6.81 -4.20 22.07
CA LEU A 366 6.98 -3.04 21.18
C LEU A 366 6.48 -1.76 21.83
N TYR A 367 5.26 -1.79 22.39
CA TYR A 367 4.70 -0.61 23.03
C TYR A 367 5.57 -0.12 24.19
N ARG A 368 5.92 -1.01 25.15
CA ARG A 368 6.74 -0.62 26.30
C ARG A 368 8.11 -0.08 25.93
N ALA A 369 8.71 -0.59 24.84
CA ALA A 369 10.00 -0.11 24.37
C ALA A 369 9.89 1.25 23.66
N ALA A 370 8.85 1.47 22.85
CA ALA A 370 8.71 2.67 22.02
C ALA A 370 7.99 3.85 22.69
N ALA A 371 7.00 3.58 23.56
CA ALA A 371 6.16 4.62 24.18
C ALA A 371 6.96 5.73 24.88
N PRO A 372 8.06 5.46 25.62
CA PRO A 372 8.86 6.51 26.25
C PRO A 372 9.46 7.54 25.28
N TYR A 373 9.49 7.23 23.98
CA TYR A 373 10.01 8.10 22.93
C TYR A 373 8.90 8.85 22.18
N CYS A 374 7.63 8.66 22.55
CA CYS A 374 6.45 9.32 21.98
C CYS A 374 5.88 10.44 22.88
N ASP A 375 6.49 10.67 24.05
CA ASP A 375 5.98 11.60 25.07
C ASP A 375 6.25 13.08 24.80
#